data_AF-A0A3R7PJN4-F1
#
_entry.id   AF-A0A3R7PJN4-F1
#
_cell.length_a   1.000
_cell.length_b   1.000
_cell.length_c   1.000
_cell.angle_alpha   90.00
_cell.angle_beta   90.00
_cell.angle_gamma   90.00
#
_symmetry.space_group_name_H-M   'P 1'
#
loop_
_entity.id
_entity.type
_entity.pdbx_description
1 polymer ?
#
loop_
_entity_poly.entity_id
_entity_poly.type
_entity_poly.pdbx_seq_one_letter_code
_entity_poly.pdbx_strand_id
1 'polypeptide(L)'
;MWIAQFSDPSELPVSRLCLSYTQWSFHPGLSIQGIVRSSNGEVNLSAQKLIQSSRPLTVVDISRGTVKQTGPPDIHARRNVAALHQELLSLWHELPDISAPSESLLEPVRAAAPLVKQFLHDYDRLISCDGQVRQNFIRAFLRSLQYTALAIITWTQHEWAVQRRRSGYDTLKQALCSVFDLDDLDLRIVLAQAELLQPGFYSYAMT
;
A
#
# COMPACT_ATOMS: atom_id res chain seq x y z
N MET A 1 -5.11 -11.19 -14.29
CA MET A 1 -4.90 -10.57 -12.97
C MET A 1 -4.76 -9.07 -13.16
N TRP A 2 -5.84 -8.31 -12.94
CA TRP A 2 -5.92 -6.89 -13.29
C TRP A 2 -5.01 -6.00 -12.43
N ILE A 3 -4.91 -6.29 -11.13
CA ILE A 3 -4.08 -5.52 -10.17
C ILE A 3 -2.57 -5.60 -10.52
N ALA A 4 -2.10 -6.75 -11.02
CA ALA A 4 -0.68 -6.93 -11.38
C ALA A 4 -0.22 -6.00 -12.51
N GLN A 5 -1.13 -5.41 -13.28
CA GLN A 5 -0.78 -4.46 -14.34
C GLN A 5 -0.23 -3.14 -13.80
N PHE A 6 -0.44 -2.86 -12.50
CA PHE A 6 0.04 -1.66 -11.81
C PHE A 6 1.32 -1.89 -10.99
N SER A 7 1.83 -3.12 -10.97
CA SER A 7 3.07 -3.46 -10.26
C SER A 7 4.30 -3.18 -11.12
N ASP A 8 5.42 -2.91 -10.46
CA ASP A 8 6.72 -2.88 -11.12
C ASP A 8 7.02 -4.30 -11.69
N PRO A 9 7.48 -4.41 -12.95
CA PRO A 9 7.89 -5.68 -13.54
C PRO A 9 8.86 -6.50 -12.68
N SER A 10 9.72 -5.84 -11.89
CA SER A 10 10.66 -6.48 -10.97
C SER A 10 10.00 -7.14 -9.75
N GLU A 11 8.79 -6.73 -9.37
CA GLU A 11 8.04 -7.30 -8.24
C GLU A 11 7.11 -8.46 -8.66
N LEU A 12 6.85 -8.62 -9.96
CA LEU A 12 6.00 -9.69 -10.49
C LEU A 12 6.48 -11.11 -10.15
N PRO A 13 7.79 -11.44 -10.19
CA PRO A 13 8.28 -12.76 -9.80
C PRO A 13 8.03 -13.11 -8.34
N VAL A 14 7.82 -12.11 -7.49
CA VAL A 14 7.54 -12.26 -6.05
C VAL A 14 6.02 -12.32 -5.78
N SER A 15 5.21 -12.43 -6.82
CA SER A 15 3.76 -12.60 -6.72
C SER A 15 3.35 -14.03 -7.08
N ARG A 16 2.21 -14.49 -6.54
CA ARG A 16 1.73 -15.86 -6.72
C ARG A 16 0.29 -15.91 -7.20
N LEU A 17 0.09 -16.60 -8.32
CA LEU A 17 -1.24 -16.98 -8.80
C LEU A 17 -1.80 -18.13 -7.97
N CYS A 18 -3.08 -18.04 -7.64
CA CYS A 18 -3.79 -19.04 -6.85
C CYS A 18 -4.55 -19.97 -7.79
N LEU A 19 -4.43 -21.28 -7.55
CA LEU A 19 -5.14 -22.32 -8.30
C LEU A 19 -6.28 -22.88 -7.43
N SER A 20 -7.43 -23.14 -8.05
CA SER A 20 -8.68 -23.46 -7.33
C SER A 20 -8.67 -24.76 -6.54
N TYR A 21 -7.75 -25.68 -6.86
CA TYR A 21 -7.70 -27.04 -6.30
C TYR A 21 -6.68 -27.19 -5.16
N THR A 22 -6.00 -26.12 -4.77
CA THR A 22 -4.98 -26.14 -3.70
C THR A 22 -5.31 -25.12 -2.62
N GLN A 23 -5.07 -25.49 -1.37
CA GLN A 23 -5.09 -24.54 -0.26
C GLN A 23 -3.77 -23.77 -0.24
N TRP A 24 -3.85 -22.44 -0.33
CA TRP A 24 -2.68 -21.57 -0.33
C TRP A 24 -2.63 -20.78 0.97
N SER A 25 -1.63 -21.05 1.81
CA SER A 25 -1.39 -20.23 3.01
C SER A 25 -0.88 -18.85 2.63
N PHE A 26 -1.22 -17.84 3.45
CA PHE A 26 -0.64 -16.52 3.33
C PHE A 26 0.87 -16.53 3.62
N HIS A 27 1.65 -15.84 2.79
CA HIS A 27 3.08 -15.60 3.01
C HIS A 27 3.38 -14.08 3.06
N PRO A 28 4.06 -13.59 4.10
CA PRO A 28 4.31 -12.15 4.27
C PRO A 28 5.26 -11.54 3.23
N GLY A 29 6.07 -12.35 2.56
CA GLY A 29 7.06 -11.91 1.58
C GLY A 29 6.57 -11.81 0.14
N LEU A 30 5.31 -12.18 -0.14
CA LEU A 30 4.74 -12.08 -1.50
C LEU A 30 4.11 -10.70 -1.72
N SER A 31 4.36 -10.09 -2.88
CA SER A 31 3.79 -8.78 -3.23
C SER A 31 2.29 -8.86 -3.51
N ILE A 32 1.88 -9.77 -4.40
CA ILE A 32 0.46 -10.09 -4.62
C ILE A 32 0.24 -11.60 -4.52
N GLN A 33 -0.79 -12.00 -3.78
CA GLN A 33 -1.15 -13.41 -3.65
C GLN A 33 -2.67 -13.58 -3.62
N GLY A 34 -3.16 -14.61 -4.32
CA GLY A 34 -4.54 -15.08 -4.14
C GLY A 34 -4.62 -16.10 -3.02
N ILE A 35 -5.68 -16.02 -2.22
CA ILE A 35 -6.00 -16.99 -1.17
C ILE A 35 -7.42 -17.46 -1.41
N VAL A 36 -7.58 -18.77 -1.62
CA VAL A 36 -8.89 -19.40 -1.75
C VAL A 36 -9.40 -19.76 -0.36
N ARG A 37 -10.66 -19.41 -0.07
CA ARG A 37 -11.34 -19.79 1.18
C ARG A 37 -11.44 -21.30 1.28
N SER A 38 -11.29 -21.81 2.50
CA SER A 38 -11.65 -23.21 2.78
C SER A 38 -13.14 -23.44 2.49
N SER A 39 -13.55 -24.70 2.32
CA SER A 39 -14.95 -25.12 2.18
C SER A 39 -15.86 -24.59 3.29
N ASN A 40 -15.28 -24.30 4.46
CA ASN A 40 -15.97 -23.81 5.64
C ASN A 40 -16.11 -22.26 5.65
N GLY A 41 -15.66 -21.58 4.59
CA GLY A 41 -15.71 -20.12 4.46
C GLY A 41 -14.57 -19.37 5.17
N GLU A 42 -13.74 -20.07 5.95
CA GLU A 42 -12.62 -19.46 6.68
C GLU A 42 -11.43 -19.13 5.78
N VAL A 43 -10.78 -18.01 6.10
CA VAL A 43 -9.50 -17.59 5.52
C VAL A 43 -8.45 -17.71 6.62
N ASN A 44 -7.40 -18.52 6.39
CA ASN A 44 -6.30 -18.66 7.33
C ASN A 44 -5.34 -17.46 7.23
N LEU A 45 -5.73 -16.32 7.81
CA LEU A 45 -4.90 -15.12 7.98
C LEU A 45 -4.57 -14.96 9.46
N SER A 46 -3.33 -15.28 9.86
CA SER A 46 -2.87 -14.97 11.21
C SER A 46 -2.44 -13.51 11.30
N ALA A 47 -2.84 -12.85 12.39
CA ALA A 47 -2.48 -11.47 12.68
C ALA A 47 -0.96 -11.25 12.69
N GLN A 48 -0.24 -12.21 13.25
CA GLN A 48 1.22 -12.25 13.29
C GLN A 48 1.83 -12.20 11.88
N LYS A 49 1.35 -13.04 10.95
CA LYS A 49 1.85 -13.03 9.57
C LYS A 49 1.52 -11.73 8.84
N LEU A 50 0.37 -11.12 9.13
CA LEU A 50 0.02 -9.81 8.55
C LEU A 50 1.02 -8.73 9.00
N ILE A 51 1.36 -8.69 10.29
CA ILE A 51 2.33 -7.74 10.86
C ILE A 51 3.75 -7.99 10.33
N GLN A 52 4.15 -9.25 10.19
CA GLN A 52 5.49 -9.65 9.72
C GLN A 52 5.78 -9.25 8.27
N SER A 53 4.77 -8.82 7.48
CA SER A 53 5.03 -8.30 6.14
C SER A 53 5.87 -7.02 6.22
N SER A 54 6.77 -6.84 5.26
CA SER A 54 7.65 -5.67 5.18
C SER A 54 6.91 -4.39 4.82
N ARG A 55 5.71 -4.50 4.24
CA ARG A 55 4.87 -3.38 3.81
C ARG A 55 3.44 -3.54 4.31
N PRO A 56 2.68 -2.45 4.43
CA PRO A 56 1.23 -2.52 4.65
C PRO A 56 0.54 -3.41 3.62
N LEU A 57 -0.49 -4.11 4.06
CA LEU A 57 -1.24 -5.07 3.26
C LEU A 57 -2.64 -4.53 2.94
N THR A 58 -3.10 -4.83 1.73
CA THR A 58 -4.51 -4.65 1.34
C THR A 58 -5.15 -6.02 1.13
N VAL A 59 -6.22 -6.29 1.86
CA VAL A 59 -7.05 -7.49 1.72
C VAL A 59 -8.27 -7.15 0.90
N VAL A 60 -8.37 -7.75 -0.29
CA VAL A 60 -9.51 -7.59 -1.20
C VAL A 60 -10.36 -8.86 -1.16
N ASP A 61 -11.56 -8.74 -0.61
CA ASP A 61 -12.56 -9.80 -0.63
C ASP A 61 -13.44 -9.65 -1.88
N ILE A 62 -13.12 -10.42 -2.91
CA ILE A 62 -13.83 -10.39 -4.19
C ILE A 62 -15.29 -10.86 -4.04
N SER A 63 -15.55 -11.84 -3.16
CA SER A 63 -16.89 -12.40 -2.97
C SER A 63 -17.84 -11.41 -2.29
N ARG A 64 -17.34 -10.61 -1.35
CA ARG A 64 -18.14 -9.60 -0.63
C ARG A 64 -18.00 -8.19 -1.19
N GLY A 65 -17.07 -7.97 -2.12
CA GLY A 65 -16.75 -6.64 -2.66
C GLY A 65 -16.15 -5.69 -1.62
N THR A 66 -15.49 -6.20 -0.58
CA THR A 66 -14.95 -5.38 0.51
C THR A 66 -13.43 -5.27 0.43
N VAL A 67 -12.90 -4.08 0.73
CA VAL A 67 -11.47 -3.82 0.79
C VAL A 67 -11.10 -3.39 2.20
N LYS A 68 -10.09 -4.05 2.78
CA LYS A 68 -9.52 -3.70 4.08
C LYS A 68 -8.02 -3.48 3.95
N GLN A 69 -7.45 -2.61 4.78
CA GLN A 69 -6.03 -2.28 4.77
C GLN A 69 -5.45 -2.37 6.17
N THR A 70 -4.18 -2.73 6.27
CA THR A 70 -3.42 -2.47 7.50
C THR A 70 -3.13 -0.99 7.65
N GLY A 71 -2.65 -0.57 8.83
CA GLY A 71 -2.22 0.80 9.06
C GLY A 71 -1.17 1.29 8.05
N PRO A 72 -0.98 2.62 7.95
CA PRO A 72 0.01 3.22 7.06
C PRO A 72 1.45 2.74 7.35
N PRO A 73 2.41 2.94 6.42
CA PRO A 73 3.76 2.38 6.49
C PRO A 73 4.48 2.58 7.84
N ASP A 74 4.37 3.77 8.43
CA ASP A 74 5.01 4.13 9.69
C ASP A 74 4.41 3.39 10.91
N ILE A 75 3.07 3.24 10.93
CA ILE A 75 2.37 2.49 11.97
C ILE A 75 2.64 0.99 11.81
N HIS A 76 2.63 0.50 10.57
CA HIS A 76 2.91 -0.90 10.25
C HIS A 76 4.33 -1.29 10.65
N ALA A 77 5.33 -0.49 10.30
CA ALA A 77 6.73 -0.72 10.68
C ALA A 77 6.90 -0.75 12.21
N ARG A 78 6.27 0.19 12.94
CA ARG A 78 6.29 0.21 14.41
C ARG A 78 5.66 -1.04 15.02
N ARG A 79 4.51 -1.49 14.48
CA ARG A 79 3.84 -2.73 14.91
C ARG A 79 4.72 -3.96 14.66
N ASN A 80 5.41 -4.02 13.52
CA ASN A 80 6.33 -5.11 13.19
C ASN A 80 7.49 -5.18 14.18
N VAL A 81 8.16 -4.06 14.45
CA VAL A 81 9.24 -4.01 15.45
C VAL A 81 8.75 -4.41 16.84
N ALA A 82 7.58 -3.91 17.27
CA ALA A 82 7.01 -4.26 18.56
C ALA A 82 6.67 -5.76 18.66
N ALA A 83 6.08 -6.33 17.61
CA ALA A 83 5.75 -7.76 17.56
C ALA A 83 7.01 -8.63 17.60
N LEU A 84 8.03 -8.29 16.81
CA LEU A 84 9.30 -9.00 16.81
C LEU A 84 9.99 -8.94 18.18
N HIS A 85 10.01 -7.76 18.81
CA HIS A 85 10.59 -7.61 20.14
C HIS A 85 9.86 -8.47 21.18
N GLN A 86 8.52 -8.52 21.10
CA GLN A 86 7.71 -9.35 21.97
C GLN A 86 7.97 -10.85 21.75
N GLU A 87 8.11 -11.30 20.50
CA GLU A 87 8.49 -12.67 20.15
C GLU A 87 9.89 -13.03 20.69
N LEU A 88 10.86 -12.12 20.57
CA LEU A 88 12.20 -12.34 21.10
C LEU A 88 12.21 -12.42 22.63
N LEU A 89 11.40 -11.60 23.31
CA LEU A 89 11.26 -11.66 24.76
C LEU A 89 10.57 -12.95 25.22
N SER A 90 9.52 -13.41 24.53
CA SER A 90 8.86 -14.66 24.87
C SER A 90 9.80 -15.85 24.70
N LEU A 91 10.60 -15.85 23.63
CA LEU A 91 11.66 -16.84 23.43
C LEU A 91 12.72 -16.80 24.53
N TRP A 92 13.18 -15.60 24.92
CA TRP A 92 14.19 -15.44 25.98
C TRP A 92 13.71 -15.92 27.34
N HIS A 93 12.42 -15.75 27.65
CA HIS A 93 11.83 -16.12 28.94
C HIS A 93 11.05 -17.45 28.92
N GLU A 94 11.12 -18.21 27.83
CA GLU A 94 10.36 -19.47 27.63
C GLU A 94 8.85 -19.32 27.89
N LEU A 95 8.29 -18.14 27.57
CA LEU A 95 6.88 -17.85 27.72
C LEU A 95 6.10 -18.42 26.51
N PRO A 96 4.84 -18.86 26.71
CA PRO A 96 3.99 -19.28 25.60
C PRO A 96 3.78 -18.13 24.61
N ASP A 97 3.71 -18.44 23.33
CA ASP A 97 3.52 -17.45 22.25
C ASP A 97 2.32 -16.55 22.52
N ILE A 98 2.59 -15.29 22.87
CA ILE A 98 1.56 -14.29 23.09
C ILE A 98 1.10 -13.83 21.69
N SER A 99 0.07 -14.49 21.19
CA SER A 99 -0.56 -14.13 19.90
C SER A 99 -1.02 -12.67 19.95
N ALA A 100 -0.47 -11.82 19.08
CA ALA A 100 -0.91 -10.44 18.96
C ALA A 100 -2.44 -10.39 18.67
N PRO A 101 -3.20 -9.49 19.32
CA PRO A 101 -4.65 -9.43 19.15
C PRO A 101 -5.00 -9.15 17.69
N SER A 102 -5.79 -10.05 17.10
CA SER A 102 -6.07 -10.10 15.66
C SER A 102 -7.11 -9.10 15.17
N GLU A 103 -7.97 -8.59 16.04
CA GLU A 103 -9.22 -7.95 15.63
C GLU A 103 -9.12 -6.46 15.27
N SER A 104 -7.95 -5.80 15.41
CA SER A 104 -7.78 -4.36 15.12
C SER A 104 -6.70 -4.02 14.07
N LEU A 105 -6.26 -4.99 13.27
CA LEU A 105 -5.21 -4.74 12.27
C LEU A 105 -5.74 -4.27 10.92
N LEU A 106 -6.94 -4.71 10.54
CA LEU A 106 -7.52 -4.48 9.22
C LEU A 106 -8.67 -3.48 9.30
N GLU A 107 -8.46 -2.29 8.73
CA GLU A 107 -9.43 -1.21 8.68
C GLU A 107 -10.13 -1.18 7.31
N PRO A 108 -11.45 -0.98 7.26
CA PRO A 108 -12.17 -0.89 6.00
C PRO A 108 -11.82 0.39 5.23
N VAL A 109 -11.55 0.26 3.94
CA VAL A 109 -11.33 1.42 3.05
C VAL A 109 -12.68 2.00 2.66
N ARG A 110 -12.96 3.25 3.08
CA ARG A 110 -14.28 3.87 2.92
C ARG A 110 -14.42 4.73 1.66
N ALA A 111 -13.31 5.22 1.10
CA ALA A 111 -13.33 6.14 -0.03
C ALA A 111 -12.23 5.80 -1.04
N ALA A 112 -12.56 5.94 -2.32
CA ALA A 112 -11.60 5.84 -3.41
C ALA A 112 -11.05 7.23 -3.75
N ALA A 113 -9.76 7.28 -4.05
CA ALA A 113 -9.03 8.48 -4.41
C ALA A 113 -9.55 9.06 -5.74
N PRO A 114 -9.80 10.37 -5.84
CA PRO A 114 -10.29 11.03 -7.06
C PRO A 114 -9.44 10.74 -8.30
N LEU A 115 -8.11 10.74 -8.16
CA LEU A 115 -7.17 10.43 -9.23
C LEU A 115 -7.44 9.05 -9.84
N VAL A 116 -7.68 8.04 -9.01
CA VAL A 116 -7.97 6.68 -9.47
C VAL A 116 -9.36 6.58 -10.10
N LYS A 117 -10.36 7.30 -9.57
CA LYS A 117 -11.70 7.36 -10.17
C LYS A 117 -11.66 7.96 -11.56
N GLN A 118 -10.92 9.06 -11.73
CA GLN A 118 -10.74 9.71 -13.03
C GLN A 118 -10.01 8.79 -14.00
N PHE A 119 -8.91 8.16 -13.56
CA PHE A 119 -8.19 7.18 -14.37
C PHE A 119 -9.10 6.04 -14.85
N LEU A 120 -9.92 5.46 -13.97
CA LEU A 120 -10.84 4.38 -14.33
C LEU A 120 -11.91 4.83 -15.33
N HIS A 121 -12.50 6.00 -15.11
CA HIS A 121 -13.48 6.58 -16.02
C HIS A 121 -12.88 6.83 -17.42
N ASP A 122 -11.64 7.31 -17.49
CA ASP A 122 -10.96 7.54 -18.76
C ASP A 122 -10.50 6.22 -19.41
N TYR A 123 -10.11 5.22 -18.60
CA TYR A 123 -9.78 3.88 -19.07
C TYR A 123 -10.99 3.17 -19.69
N ASP A 124 -12.18 3.31 -19.10
CA ASP A 124 -13.42 2.70 -19.60
C ASP A 124 -13.81 3.25 -20.98
N ARG A 125 -13.48 4.52 -21.27
CA ARG A 125 -13.67 5.09 -22.62
C ARG A 125 -12.78 4.45 -23.68
N LEU A 126 -11.70 3.78 -23.28
CA LEU A 126 -10.76 3.09 -24.16
C LEU A 126 -11.10 1.60 -24.35
N ILE A 127 -12.25 1.13 -23.85
CA ILE A 127 -12.69 -0.27 -24.03
C ILE A 127 -12.81 -0.64 -25.52
N SER A 128 -13.26 0.29 -26.37
CA SER A 128 -13.37 0.08 -27.82
C SER A 128 -12.02 0.15 -28.55
N CYS A 129 -10.95 0.60 -27.89
CA CYS A 129 -9.63 0.71 -28.49
C CYS A 129 -8.84 -0.61 -28.42
N ASP A 130 -7.73 -0.66 -29.16
CA ASP A 130 -6.80 -1.79 -29.10
C ASP A 130 -6.17 -1.97 -27.71
N GLY A 131 -5.80 -3.21 -27.39
CA GLY A 131 -5.14 -3.57 -26.14
C GLY A 131 -3.83 -2.80 -25.90
N GLN A 132 -3.08 -2.46 -26.96
CA GLN A 132 -1.85 -1.67 -26.82
C GLN A 132 -2.12 -0.25 -26.33
N VAL A 133 -3.21 0.37 -26.78
CA VAL A 133 -3.61 1.72 -26.32
C VAL A 133 -3.90 1.70 -24.83
N ARG A 134 -4.68 0.71 -24.37
CA ARG A 134 -4.98 0.55 -22.94
C ARG A 134 -3.73 0.30 -22.09
N GLN A 135 -2.79 -0.53 -22.58
CA GLN A 135 -1.53 -0.77 -21.88
C GLN A 135 -0.66 0.49 -21.80
N ASN A 136 -0.55 1.24 -22.89
CA ASN A 136 0.21 2.49 -22.92
C ASN A 136 -0.43 3.55 -22.02
N PHE A 137 -1.76 3.59 -21.92
CA PHE A 137 -2.47 4.46 -20.99
C PHE A 137 -2.15 4.12 -19.52
N ILE A 138 -2.15 2.82 -19.15
CA ILE A 138 -1.72 2.39 -17.81
C ILE A 138 -0.26 2.81 -17.54
N ARG A 139 0.66 2.58 -18.49
CA ARG A 139 2.07 2.98 -18.35
C ARG A 139 2.25 4.48 -18.19
N ALA A 140 1.50 5.28 -18.95
CA ALA A 140 1.53 6.73 -18.85
C ALA A 140 1.06 7.20 -17.47
N PHE A 141 -0.01 6.61 -16.94
CA PHE A 141 -0.51 6.87 -15.60
C PHE A 141 0.52 6.53 -14.51
N LEU A 142 1.09 5.33 -14.55
CA LEU A 142 2.14 4.91 -13.60
C LEU A 142 3.37 5.82 -13.66
N ARG A 143 3.78 6.23 -14.85
CA ARG A 143 4.90 7.15 -15.04
C ARG A 143 4.59 8.54 -14.46
N SER A 144 3.36 9.02 -14.63
CA SER A 144 2.91 10.27 -14.01
C SER A 144 3.03 10.19 -12.49
N LEU A 145 2.52 9.11 -11.88
CA LEU A 145 2.64 8.88 -10.43
C LEU A 145 4.10 8.87 -9.96
N GLN A 146 4.97 8.18 -10.69
CA GLN A 146 6.39 8.10 -10.36
C GLN A 146 7.07 9.47 -10.43
N TYR A 147 6.79 10.27 -11.46
CA TYR A 147 7.36 11.61 -11.57
C TYR A 147 6.82 12.55 -10.50
N THR A 148 5.54 12.49 -10.18
CA THR A 148 4.98 13.28 -9.06
C THR A 148 5.62 12.88 -7.74
N ALA A 149 5.85 11.58 -7.50
CA ALA A 149 6.53 11.10 -6.29
C ALA A 149 7.99 11.61 -6.21
N LEU A 150 8.75 11.55 -7.31
CA LEU A 150 10.11 12.11 -7.39
C LEU A 150 10.12 13.63 -7.20
N ALA A 151 9.12 14.33 -7.73
CA ALA A 151 8.98 15.77 -7.56
C ALA A 151 8.71 16.12 -6.09
N ILE A 152 7.85 15.36 -5.40
CA ILE A 152 7.61 15.53 -3.96
C ILE A 152 8.91 15.28 -3.16
N ILE A 153 9.64 14.20 -3.46
CA ILE A 153 10.90 13.89 -2.77
C ILE A 153 11.93 15.01 -2.96
N THR A 154 12.16 15.45 -4.19
CA THR A 154 13.15 16.50 -4.47
C THR A 154 12.72 17.86 -3.94
N TRP A 155 11.44 18.23 -4.07
CA TRP A 155 10.90 19.46 -3.52
C TRP A 155 11.01 19.50 -2.00
N THR A 156 10.73 18.39 -1.31
CA THR A 156 10.89 18.33 0.16
C THR A 156 12.34 18.46 0.61
N GLN A 157 13.30 17.94 -0.16
CA GLN A 157 14.72 18.07 0.16
C GLN A 157 15.26 19.49 -0.06
N HIS A 158 14.78 20.20 -1.09
CA HIS A 158 15.34 21.49 -1.50
C HIS A 158 14.53 22.69 -1.01
N GLU A 159 13.21 22.62 -1.12
CA GLU A 159 12.33 23.80 -0.97
C GLU A 159 11.61 23.85 0.38
N TRP A 160 11.42 22.71 1.06
CA TRP A 160 10.60 22.65 2.27
C TRP A 160 11.11 23.58 3.39
N ALA A 161 12.41 23.61 3.65
CA ALA A 161 12.98 24.44 4.72
C ALA A 161 12.76 25.95 4.47
N VAL A 162 12.73 26.37 3.20
CA VAL A 162 12.50 27.76 2.79
C VAL A 162 11.00 28.07 2.80
N GLN A 163 10.19 27.20 2.20
CA GLN A 163 8.74 27.34 2.09
C GLN A 163 8.03 27.30 3.45
N ARG A 164 8.47 26.42 4.37
CA ARG A 164 7.94 26.37 5.74
C ARG A 164 8.04 27.72 6.46
N ARG A 165 9.14 28.46 6.25
CA ARG A 165 9.35 29.78 6.86
C ARG A 165 8.58 30.90 6.17
N ARG A 166 8.39 30.81 4.85
CA ARG A 166 7.73 31.85 4.04
C ARG A 166 6.22 31.73 4.01
N SER A 167 5.72 30.52 3.90
CA SER A 167 4.32 30.22 3.58
C SER A 167 3.51 29.83 4.82
N GLY A 168 4.16 29.62 5.96
CA GLY A 168 3.50 29.42 7.25
C GLY A 168 2.73 28.11 7.38
N TYR A 169 3.02 27.10 6.55
CA TYR A 169 2.39 25.79 6.69
C TYR A 169 2.73 25.13 8.03
N ASP A 170 1.70 24.67 8.74
CA ASP A 170 1.87 23.99 10.04
C ASP A 170 2.46 22.58 9.88
N THR A 171 2.16 21.91 8.76
CA THR A 171 2.61 20.55 8.47
C THR A 171 3.09 20.39 7.03
N LEU A 172 4.03 19.46 6.81
CA LEU A 172 4.53 19.14 5.47
C LEU A 172 3.41 18.63 4.57
N LYS A 173 2.51 17.82 5.11
CA LYS A 173 1.31 17.32 4.43
C LYS A 173 0.48 18.43 3.77
N GLN A 174 0.17 19.51 4.51
CA GLN A 174 -0.60 20.63 3.97
C GLN A 174 0.11 21.33 2.82
N ALA A 175 1.42 21.52 2.95
CA ALA A 175 2.22 22.13 1.90
C ALA A 175 2.20 21.27 0.63
N LEU A 176 2.38 19.95 0.77
CA LEU A 176 2.33 19.01 -0.36
C LEU A 176 0.97 19.02 -1.06
N CYS A 177 -0.13 19.00 -0.32
CA CYS A 177 -1.47 19.12 -0.90
C CYS A 177 -1.62 20.41 -1.71
N SER A 178 -1.17 21.56 -1.18
CA SER A 178 -1.34 22.84 -1.87
C SER A 178 -0.40 23.04 -3.07
N VAL A 179 0.84 22.57 -2.98
CA VAL A 179 1.87 22.81 -4.01
C VAL A 179 1.66 21.91 -5.22
N PHE A 180 1.24 20.67 -4.97
CA PHE A 180 1.00 19.68 -6.03
C PHE A 180 -0.48 19.57 -6.42
N ASP A 181 -1.36 20.37 -5.83
CA ASP A 181 -2.81 20.36 -6.05
C ASP A 181 -3.40 18.94 -5.88
N LEU A 182 -3.05 18.31 -4.75
CA LEU A 182 -3.43 16.93 -4.43
C LEU A 182 -4.41 16.88 -3.26
N ASP A 183 -5.51 16.16 -3.46
CA ASP A 183 -6.39 15.75 -2.36
C ASP A 183 -5.68 14.80 -1.39
N ASP A 184 -6.18 14.69 -0.16
CA ASP A 184 -5.60 13.83 0.89
C ASP A 184 -5.42 12.37 0.44
N LEU A 185 -6.40 11.84 -0.30
CA LEU A 185 -6.37 10.46 -0.78
C LEU A 185 -5.41 10.26 -1.95
N ASP A 186 -5.28 11.26 -2.81
CA ASP A 186 -4.34 11.23 -3.94
C ASP A 186 -2.90 11.37 -3.42
N LEU A 187 -2.69 12.26 -2.44
CA LEU A 187 -1.42 12.41 -1.75
C LEU A 187 -0.97 11.07 -1.13
N ARG A 188 -1.87 10.28 -0.51
CA ARG A 188 -1.51 8.97 0.05
C ARG A 188 -0.99 8.00 -1.02
N ILE A 189 -1.55 8.02 -2.23
CA ILE A 189 -1.08 7.19 -3.34
C ILE A 189 0.32 7.64 -3.77
N VAL A 190 0.52 8.95 -3.93
CA VAL A 190 1.82 9.50 -4.33
C VAL A 190 2.87 9.27 -3.24
N LEU A 191 2.52 9.41 -1.96
CA LEU A 191 3.41 9.11 -0.84
C LEU A 191 3.74 7.62 -0.74
N ALA A 192 2.81 6.72 -1.05
CA ALA A 192 3.11 5.29 -1.15
C ALA A 192 4.13 5.02 -2.27
N GLN A 193 3.99 5.69 -3.42
CA GLN A 193 4.99 5.61 -4.49
C GLN A 193 6.33 6.22 -4.08
N ALA A 194 6.33 7.32 -3.33
CA ALA A 194 7.54 7.93 -2.80
C ALA A 194 8.26 7.00 -1.81
N GLU A 195 7.52 6.30 -0.95
CA GLU A 195 8.06 5.29 -0.03
C GLU A 195 8.72 4.11 -0.78
N LEU A 196 8.17 3.71 -1.94
CA LEU A 196 8.79 2.70 -2.79
C LEU A 196 10.13 3.16 -3.39
N LEU A 197 10.23 4.44 -3.76
CA LEU A 197 11.45 5.02 -4.35
C LEU A 197 12.51 5.35 -3.29
N GLN A 198 12.06 5.85 -2.14
CA GLN A 198 12.90 6.21 -1.00
C GLN A 198 12.26 5.71 0.31
N PRO A 199 12.68 4.53 0.79
CA PRO A 199 12.16 3.97 2.05
C PRO A 199 12.37 4.92 3.24
N GLY A 200 11.36 5.04 4.10
CA GLY A 200 11.33 5.94 5.24
C GLY A 200 10.77 7.35 4.93
N PHE A 201 10.53 7.68 3.66
CA PHE A 201 10.00 8.98 3.27
C PHE A 201 8.60 9.24 3.82
N TYR A 202 7.72 8.23 3.84
CA TYR A 202 6.36 8.35 4.39
C TYR A 202 6.39 8.75 5.86
N SER A 203 7.27 8.10 6.64
CA SER A 203 7.43 8.42 8.07
C SER A 203 7.91 9.85 8.26
N TYR A 204 8.88 10.30 7.46
CA TYR A 204 9.37 11.67 7.47
C TYR A 204 8.29 12.71 7.08
N ALA A 205 7.45 12.38 6.09
CA ALA A 205 6.44 13.31 5.58
C ALA A 205 5.21 13.45 6.50
N MET A 206 4.91 12.42 7.29
CA MET A 206 3.72 12.32 8.11
C MET A 206 3.97 12.52 9.62
N THR A 207 5.22 12.72 10.03
CA THR A 207 5.59 13.15 11.41
C THR A 207 5.65 14.66 11.52
#